data_AF-A0A352L324-F1
#
_entry.id   AF-A0A352L324-F1
#
_cell.length_a   1.000
_cell.length_b   1.000
_cell.length_c   1.000
_cell.angle_alpha   90.00
_cell.angle_beta   90.00
_cell.angle_gamma   90.00
#
_symmetry.space_group_name_H-M   'P 1'
#
loop_
_entity.id
_entity.type
_entity.pdbx_description
1 polymer ?
#
loop_
_entity_poly.entity_id
_entity_poly.type
_entity_poly.pdbx_seq_one_letter_code
_entity_poly.pdbx_strand_id
1 'polypeptide(L)'
;LKCAEASRIPAARSILPYRSALVVHKYDVLSVEEGELAEQQILVAHWGIRDGTAQPSARVRPGQTLTLTVESFEEHRELRGERQIMDGAWTGIPLFYIVSGKK
;
A
#
# COMPACT_ATOMS: atom_id res chain seq x y z
N LEU A 1 5.49 -7.04 -9.34
CA LEU A 1 4.13 -6.44 -9.31
C LEU A 1 4.05 -5.26 -10.27
N LYS A 2 2.89 -4.97 -10.86
CA LYS A 2 2.63 -3.76 -11.66
C LYS A 2 1.53 -2.95 -11.00
N CYS A 3 1.75 -1.66 -10.74
CA CYS A 3 0.72 -0.81 -10.16
C CYS A 3 -0.40 -0.62 -11.17
N ALA A 4 -1.60 -1.12 -10.85
CA ALA A 4 -2.79 -0.93 -11.67
C ALA A 4 -3.41 0.44 -11.36
N GLU A 5 -3.57 0.75 -10.08
CA GLU A 5 -4.17 2.01 -9.60
C GLU A 5 -3.42 2.50 -8.36
N ALA A 6 -3.10 3.79 -8.32
CA ALA A 6 -2.41 4.42 -7.20
C ALA A 6 -3.28 5.48 -6.55
N SER A 7 -3.63 5.28 -5.28
CA SER A 7 -4.23 6.31 -4.44
C SER A 7 -3.28 7.48 -4.20
N ARG A 8 -3.83 8.68 -4.03
CA ARG A 8 -3.05 9.88 -3.73
C ARG A 8 -2.63 9.91 -2.27
N ILE A 9 -1.38 10.33 -2.04
CA ILE A 9 -0.91 10.66 -0.69
C ILE A 9 -1.49 12.05 -0.33
N PRO A 10 -2.31 12.17 0.72
CA PRO A 10 -2.84 13.47 1.13
C PRO A 10 -1.73 14.35 1.72
N ALA A 11 -2.05 15.62 1.98
CA ALA A 11 -1.18 16.48 2.77
C ALA A 11 -1.22 16.06 4.26
N ALA A 12 -0.10 16.17 4.97
CA ALA A 12 -0.06 15.86 6.41
C ALA A 12 -1.08 16.68 7.23
N ARG A 13 -1.34 17.93 6.81
CA ARG A 13 -2.34 18.79 7.47
C ARG A 13 -3.78 18.31 7.31
N SER A 14 -4.10 17.61 6.22
CA SER A 14 -5.48 17.15 5.96
C SER A 14 -5.85 15.88 6.70
N ILE A 15 -4.89 15.21 7.35
CA ILE A 15 -5.16 14.01 8.16
C ILE A 15 -5.28 14.31 9.65
N LEU A 16 -5.19 15.57 10.09
CA LEU A 16 -5.37 15.93 11.49
C LEU A 16 -6.72 15.41 12.03
N PRO A 17 -6.77 14.93 13.29
CA PRO A 17 -5.70 14.90 14.29
C PRO A 17 -4.71 13.72 14.14
N TYR A 18 -4.88 12.84 13.15
CA TYR A 18 -3.97 11.72 12.90
C TYR A 18 -2.60 12.23 12.43
N ARG A 19 -1.53 11.54 12.86
CA ARG A 19 -0.15 11.86 12.46
C ARG A 19 0.41 10.86 11.46
N SER A 20 -0.29 9.74 11.25
CA SER A 20 0.12 8.66 10.38
C SER A 20 -1.06 8.19 9.53
N ALA A 21 -0.75 7.80 8.30
CA ALA A 21 -1.73 7.27 7.36
C ALA A 21 -1.06 6.32 6.37
N LEU A 22 -1.73 5.20 6.14
CA LEU A 22 -1.41 4.24 5.11
C LEU A 22 -2.16 4.61 3.84
N VAL A 23 -1.48 4.54 2.71
CA VAL A 23 -2.04 4.74 1.38
C VAL A 23 -2.02 3.40 0.68
N VAL A 24 -3.20 2.97 0.22
CA VAL A 24 -3.40 1.68 -0.40
C VAL A 24 -3.36 1.84 -1.91
N HIS A 25 -2.59 0.99 -2.57
CA HIS A 25 -2.52 0.92 -4.03
C HIS A 25 -2.94 -0.47 -4.50
N LYS A 26 -3.50 -0.54 -5.71
CA LYS A 26 -3.84 -1.79 -6.37
C LYS A 26 -2.71 -2.21 -7.29
N TYR A 27 -2.35 -3.48 -7.22
CA TYR A 27 -1.32 -4.08 -8.05
C TYR A 27 -1.83 -5.32 -8.76
N ASP A 28 -1.35 -5.50 -9.99
CA ASP A 28 -1.40 -6.76 -10.70
C ASP A 28 -0.12 -7.56 -10.39
N VAL A 29 -0.29 -8.84 -10.07
CA VAL A 29 0.80 -9.77 -9.81
C VAL A 29 1.36 -10.25 -11.15
N LEU A 30 2.64 -9.96 -11.38
CA LEU A 30 3.33 -10.39 -12.61
C LEU A 30 4.06 -11.72 -12.41
N SER A 31 4.77 -11.83 -11.29
CA SER A 31 5.53 -12.99 -10.86
C SER A 31 5.62 -13.00 -9.34
N VAL A 32 5.72 -14.19 -8.76
CA VAL A 32 6.00 -14.42 -7.34
C VAL A 32 7.42 -14.96 -7.26
N GLU A 33 8.33 -14.18 -6.71
CA GLU A 33 9.75 -14.56 -6.59
C GLU A 33 10.00 -15.43 -5.36
N GLU A 34 9.22 -15.23 -4.30
CA GLU A 34 9.32 -15.94 -3.02
C GLU A 34 7.97 -15.96 -2.32
N GLY A 35 7.65 -17.06 -1.64
CA GLY A 35 6.38 -17.27 -0.93
C GLY A 35 5.25 -17.78 -1.83
N GLU A 36 4.03 -17.77 -1.29
CA GLU A 36 2.82 -18.19 -2.00
C GLU A 36 1.84 -17.03 -2.13
N LEU A 37 1.40 -16.76 -3.35
CA LEU A 37 0.36 -15.78 -3.65
C LEU A 37 -0.50 -16.30 -4.78
N ALA A 38 -1.72 -16.74 -4.46
CA ALA A 38 -2.66 -17.30 -5.43
C ALA A 38 -3.38 -16.22 -6.25
N GLU A 39 -3.41 -14.99 -5.75
CA GLU A 39 -4.20 -13.90 -6.29
C GLU A 39 -3.48 -13.20 -7.45
N GLN A 40 -4.23 -12.87 -8.50
CA GLN A 40 -3.69 -12.11 -9.63
C GLN A 40 -3.68 -10.60 -9.35
N GLN A 41 -4.50 -10.15 -8.40
CA GLN A 41 -4.58 -8.76 -7.98
C GLN A 41 -4.48 -8.67 -6.46
N ILE A 42 -3.70 -7.71 -5.97
CA ILE A 42 -3.53 -7.47 -4.55
C ILE A 42 -3.60 -5.99 -4.24
N LEU A 43 -4.05 -5.66 -3.04
CA LEU A 43 -3.91 -4.32 -2.48
C LEU A 43 -2.67 -4.30 -1.61
N VAL A 44 -1.86 -3.24 -1.72
CA VAL A 44 -0.67 -3.06 -0.88
C VAL A 44 -0.78 -1.71 -0.18
N ALA A 45 -0.72 -1.75 1.15
CA ALA A 45 -0.67 -0.59 2.02
C ALA A 45 0.78 -0.12 2.15
N HIS A 46 1.03 1.14 1.78
CA HIS A 46 2.29 1.83 1.99
C HIS A 46 2.11 2.92 3.04
N TRP A 47 3.15 3.20 3.83
CA TRP A 47 3.16 4.43 4.63
C TRP A 47 3.14 5.63 3.70
N GLY A 48 2.03 6.37 3.64
CA GLY A 48 1.94 7.62 2.90
C GLY A 48 2.38 8.80 3.75
N ILE A 49 2.00 8.79 5.03
CA ILE A 49 2.46 9.74 6.05
C ILE A 49 2.82 8.93 7.29
N ARG A 50 3.98 9.24 7.89
CA ARG A 50 4.42 8.66 9.15
C ARG A 50 4.95 9.78 10.04
N ASP A 51 4.43 9.89 11.26
CA ASP A 51 4.81 10.93 12.23
C ASP A 51 4.73 12.37 11.70
N GLY A 52 3.73 12.63 10.85
CA GLY A 52 3.49 13.94 10.21
C GLY A 52 4.33 14.20 8.96
N THR A 53 5.17 13.24 8.56
CA THR A 53 6.05 13.36 7.39
C THR A 53 5.56 12.50 6.24
N ALA A 54 5.36 13.12 5.07
CA ALA A 54 5.00 12.39 3.86
C ALA A 54 6.16 11.49 3.42
N GLN A 55 5.84 10.27 3.01
CA GLN A 55 6.81 9.24 2.67
C GLN A 55 6.93 9.11 1.13
N PRO A 56 8.07 9.47 0.53
CA PRO A 56 8.25 9.42 -0.92
C PRO A 56 8.19 8.00 -1.50
N SER A 57 8.48 6.97 -0.68
CA SER A 57 8.42 5.57 -1.08
C SER A 57 7.01 5.08 -1.44
N ALA A 58 5.97 5.71 -0.87
CA ALA A 58 4.58 5.48 -1.25
C ALA A 58 4.17 6.19 -2.55
N ARG A 59 5.06 6.98 -3.17
CA ARG A 59 4.74 7.62 -4.45
C ARG A 59 4.94 6.63 -5.58
N VAL A 60 3.88 5.89 -5.87
CA VAL A 60 3.79 4.94 -6.98
C VAL A 60 2.94 5.53 -8.09
N ARG A 61 3.27 5.20 -9.34
CA ARG A 61 2.49 5.60 -10.52
C ARG A 61 1.79 4.39 -11.12
N PRO A 62 0.54 4.53 -11.59
CA PRO A 62 -0.10 3.52 -12.40
C PRO A 62 0.79 3.14 -13.60
N GLY A 63 0.86 1.86 -13.90
CA GLY A 63 1.73 1.27 -14.93
C GLY A 63 3.16 0.96 -14.47
N GLN A 64 3.59 1.44 -13.30
CA GLN A 64 4.95 1.19 -12.80
C GLN A 64 5.10 -0.26 -12.32
N THR A 65 6.16 -0.94 -12.78
CA THR A 65 6.56 -2.26 -12.28
C THR A 65 7.51 -2.11 -11.10
N LEU A 66 7.30 -2.90 -10.05
CA LEU A 66 8.03 -2.88 -8.79
C LEU A 66 8.21 -4.31 -8.25
N THR A 67 9.34 -4.58 -7.62
CA THR A 67 9.56 -5.80 -6.83
C THR A 67 9.34 -5.44 -5.37
N LEU A 68 8.28 -5.98 -4.76
CA LEU A 68 7.89 -5.69 -3.38
C LEU A 68 7.93 -6.95 -2.53
N THR A 69 8.40 -6.81 -1.30
CA THR A 69 8.17 -7.79 -0.23
C THR A 69 6.95 -7.33 0.55
N VAL A 70 5.95 -8.18 0.63
CA VAL A 70 4.67 -7.87 1.26
C VAL A 70 4.29 -8.95 2.27
N GLU A 71 3.62 -8.54 3.34
CA GLU A 71 3.11 -9.40 4.40
C GLU A 71 1.59 -9.22 4.53
N SER A 72 0.88 -10.20 5.08
CA SER A 72 -0.58 -10.10 5.24
C SER A 72 -0.93 -8.95 6.17
N PHE A 73 -1.80 -8.04 5.73
CA PHE A 73 -2.17 -6.88 6.55
C PHE A 73 -2.84 -7.29 7.87
N GLU A 74 -3.52 -8.45 7.89
CA GLU A 74 -4.22 -8.93 9.08
C GLU A 74 -3.29 -9.34 10.22
N GLU A 75 -2.05 -9.73 9.90
CA GLU A 75 -1.00 -10.13 10.84
C GLU A 75 -0.41 -8.92 11.58
N HIS A 76 -0.48 -7.73 10.96
CA HIS A 76 0.01 -6.46 11.54
C HIS A 76 -1.04 -5.78 12.41
N ARG A 77 -1.22 -6.29 13.64
CA ARG A 77 -2.19 -5.76 14.61
C ARG A 77 -1.96 -4.28 14.93
N GLU A 78 -0.71 -3.83 14.89
CA GLU A 78 -0.29 -2.44 15.09
C GLU A 78 -0.86 -1.47 14.04
N LEU A 79 -1.17 -1.95 12.83
CA LEU A 79 -1.69 -1.12 11.73
C LEU A 79 -3.22 -0.98 11.75
N ARG A 80 -3.93 -1.77 12.56
CA ARG A 80 -5.40 -1.77 12.59
C ARG A 80 -6.01 -0.44 13.02
N GLY A 81 -5.27 0.36 13.80
CA GLY A 81 -5.71 1.69 14.24
C GLY A 81 -5.35 2.82 13.28
N GLU A 82 -4.57 2.54 12.24
CA GLU A 82 -4.05 3.56 11.33
C GLU A 82 -5.07 3.96 10.26
N ARG A 83 -5.03 5.24 9.88
CA ARG A 83 -5.89 5.76 8.82
C ARG A 83 -5.47 5.12 7.49
N GLN A 84 -6.36 4.34 6.89
CA GLN A 84 -6.17 3.81 5.54
C GLN A 84 -6.83 4.71 4.51
N ILE A 85 -6.10 5.04 3.45
CA ILE A 85 -6.54 5.92 2.37
C ILE A 85 -6.53 5.13 1.09
N MET A 86 -7.72 4.99 0.52
CA MET A 86 -7.98 4.32 -0.75
C MET A 86 -8.84 5.25 -1.59
N ASP A 87 -8.37 5.59 -2.79
CA ASP A 87 -9.15 6.40 -3.74
C ASP A 87 -10.12 5.51 -4.55
N GLY A 88 -9.81 4.20 -4.67
CA GLY A 88 -10.66 3.22 -5.36
C GLY A 88 -11.58 2.46 -4.41
N ALA A 89 -12.77 2.09 -4.90
CA ALA A 89 -13.70 1.21 -4.21
C ALA A 89 -13.38 -0.26 -4.56
N TRP A 90 -12.26 -0.78 -4.06
CA TRP A 90 -11.83 -2.16 -4.33
C TRP A 90 -12.41 -3.12 -3.28
N THR A 91 -13.17 -4.11 -3.72
CA THR A 91 -13.80 -5.11 -2.85
C THR A 91 -13.38 -6.51 -3.25
N GLY A 92 -13.22 -7.42 -2.28
CA GLY A 92 -12.87 -8.82 -2.54
C GLY A 92 -11.41 -9.03 -2.99
N ILE A 93 -10.55 -8.02 -2.83
CA ILE A 93 -9.11 -8.12 -3.10
C ILE A 93 -8.37 -8.13 -1.76
N PRO A 94 -7.47 -9.08 -1.49
CA PRO A 94 -6.74 -9.13 -0.23
C PRO A 94 -5.78 -7.96 -0.09
N LEU A 95 -5.65 -7.50 1.15
CA LEU A 95 -4.79 -6.39 1.55
C LEU A 95 -3.52 -6.92 2.19
N PHE A 96 -2.39 -6.42 1.69
CA PHE A 96 -1.06 -6.70 2.20
C PHE A 96 -0.40 -5.40 2.67
N TYR A 97 0.59 -5.52 3.54
CA TYR A 97 1.45 -4.44 3.99
C TYR A 97 2.82 -4.56 3.33
N ILE A 98 3.39 -3.43 2.89
CA ILE A 98 4.75 -3.42 2.34
C ILE A 98 5.80 -3.46 3.45
N VAL A 99 6.68 -4.46 3.39
CA VAL A 99 7.88 -4.55 4.25
C VAL A 99 9.05 -3.86 3.56
N SER A 100 9.25 -4.14 2.28
CA SER A 100 10.33 -3.57 1.48
C SER A 100 9.93 -3.44 0.01
N GLY A 101 10.59 -2.55 -0.73
CA GLY A 101 10.34 -2.38 -2.15
C GLY A 101 11.59 -1.92 -2.89
N LYS A 102 11.81 -2.50 -4.07
CA LYS A 102 12.82 -2.09 -5.04
C LYS A 102 12.14 -1.67 -6.34
N LYS A 103 12.65 -0.59 -6.93
CA LYS A 103 12.20 -0.06 -8.22
C LYS A 103 12.96 -0.70 -9.36
#